data_AF-A0A978VI37-F1
#
_entry.id   AF-A0A978VI37-F1
#
_cell.length_a   1.000
_cell.length_b   1.000
_cell.length_c   1.000
_cell.angle_alpha   90.00
_cell.angle_beta   90.00
_cell.angle_gamma   90.00
#
_symmetry.space_group_name_H-M   'P 1'
#
loop_
_entity.id
_entity.type
_entity.pdbx_description
1 polymer ?
#
loop_
_entity_poly.entity_id
_entity_poly.type
_entity_poly.pdbx_seq_one_letter_code
_entity_poly.pdbx_strand_id
1 'polypeptide(L)'
;MSLAEWARSCYHNGTLDEIMDKHLKGRIAPECLRKYGEIAVNCLVDNGSERPSMNDVVWGLEFSLQLQQSAEENTSLNGELTSEIKVD
;
A
#
# COMPACT_ATOMS: atom_id res chain seq x y z
N MET A 1 -21.70 12.34 -2.56
CA MET A 1 -20.57 11.40 -2.48
C MET A 1 -19.96 11.26 -3.86
N SER A 2 -18.81 11.88 -4.08
CA SER A 2 -17.97 11.71 -5.25
C SER A 2 -17.09 10.47 -5.13
N LEU A 3 -16.46 10.04 -6.23
CA LEU A 3 -15.50 8.93 -6.22
C LEU A 3 -14.32 9.20 -5.26
N ALA A 4 -13.82 10.44 -5.22
CA ALA A 4 -12.74 10.84 -4.32
C ALA A 4 -13.16 10.77 -2.84
N GLU A 5 -14.39 11.22 -2.51
CA GLU A 5 -14.92 11.11 -1.14
C GLU A 5 -15.07 9.65 -0.70
N TRP A 6 -15.56 8.78 -1.58
CA TRP A 6 -15.67 7.36 -1.31
C TRP A 6 -14.30 6.70 -1.09
N ALA A 7 -13.32 6.95 -1.97
CA ALA A 7 -11.98 6.40 -1.83
C ALA A 7 -11.27 6.86 -0.54
N ARG A 8 -11.43 8.15 -0.16
CA ARG A 8 -10.95 8.66 1.13
C ARG A 8 -11.63 7.94 2.30
N SER A 9 -12.94 7.70 2.25
CA SER A 9 -13.63 6.95 3.30
C SER A 9 -13.07 5.53 3.43
N CYS A 10 -12.78 4.84 2.33
CA CYS A 10 -12.18 3.51 2.36
C CYS A 10 -10.78 3.51 3.00
N TYR A 11 -9.96 4.54 2.73
CA TYR A 11 -8.68 4.71 3.43
C TYR A 11 -8.85 4.87 4.94
N HIS A 12 -9.72 5.78 5.39
CA HIS A 12 -9.91 6.05 6.82
C HIS A 12 -10.54 4.87 7.56
N ASN A 13 -11.39 4.09 6.88
CA ASN A 13 -12.03 2.90 7.45
C ASN A 13 -11.14 1.65 7.38
N GLY A 14 -9.97 1.72 6.75
CA GLY A 14 -9.07 0.58 6.56
C GLY A 14 -9.57 -0.45 5.54
N THR A 15 -10.49 -0.08 4.64
CA THR A 15 -11.11 -0.96 3.65
C THR A 15 -10.61 -0.72 2.22
N LEU A 16 -9.36 -0.28 2.06
CA LEU A 16 -8.78 -0.04 0.74
C LEU A 16 -8.69 -1.31 -0.14
N ASP A 17 -8.57 -2.49 0.47
CA ASP A 17 -8.50 -3.75 -0.26
C ASP A 17 -9.85 -4.13 -0.93
N GLU A 18 -10.94 -3.51 -0.50
CA GLU A 18 -12.28 -3.71 -1.07
C GLU A 18 -12.47 -2.93 -2.38
N ILE A 19 -11.75 -1.82 -2.54
CA ILE A 19 -11.84 -0.95 -3.73
C ILE A 19 -10.70 -1.19 -4.73
N MET A 20 -9.72 -2.01 -4.36
CA MET A 20 -8.57 -2.34 -5.18
C MET A 20 -8.98 -3.20 -6.38
N ASP A 21 -8.23 -3.08 -7.48
CA ASP A 21 -8.41 -3.96 -8.63
C ASP A 21 -8.30 -5.44 -8.20
N LYS A 22 -9.28 -6.25 -8.60
CA LYS A 22 -9.37 -7.68 -8.27
C LYS A 22 -8.12 -8.46 -8.68
N HIS A 23 -7.39 -8.03 -9.70
CA HIS A 23 -6.17 -8.68 -10.18
C HIS A 23 -4.93 -8.33 -9.35
N LEU A 24 -5.06 -7.37 -8.43
CA LEU A 24 -4.03 -6.95 -7.47
C LEU A 24 -4.32 -7.47 -6.05
N LYS A 25 -5.51 -8.02 -5.80
CA LYS A 25 -5.90 -8.52 -4.48
C LYS A 25 -4.96 -9.65 -4.01
N GLY A 26 -4.44 -9.48 -2.80
CA GLY A 26 -3.47 -10.40 -2.20
C GLY A 26 -2.04 -10.31 -2.75
N ARG A 27 -1.77 -9.40 -3.69
CA ARG A 27 -0.43 -9.23 -4.30
C ARG A 27 0.35 -8.04 -3.74
N ILE A 28 -0.33 -7.14 -3.04
CA ILE A 28 0.26 -5.94 -2.46
C ILE A 28 0.36 -6.13 -0.95
N ALA A 29 1.54 -5.85 -0.39
CA ALA A 29 1.78 -5.86 1.04
C ALA A 29 0.83 -4.85 1.74
N PRO A 30 0.20 -5.22 2.87
CA PRO A 30 -0.75 -4.33 3.55
C PRO A 30 -0.16 -2.95 3.90
N GLU A 31 1.11 -2.90 4.30
CA GLU A 31 1.78 -1.64 4.63
C GLU A 31 2.04 -0.78 3.40
N CYS A 32 2.43 -1.39 2.28
CA CYS A 32 2.56 -0.72 0.98
C CYS A 32 1.21 -0.13 0.54
N LEU A 33 0.13 -0.92 0.60
CA LEU A 33 -1.21 -0.47 0.22
C LEU A 33 -1.68 0.72 1.09
N ARG A 34 -1.44 0.65 2.40
CA ARG A 34 -1.74 1.75 3.32
C ARG A 34 -0.97 3.02 2.96
N LYS A 35 0.32 2.91 2.67
CA LYS A 35 1.15 4.08 2.31
C LYS A 35 0.73 4.68 0.98
N TYR A 36 0.40 3.84 0.00
CA TYR A 36 -0.12 4.29 -1.29
C TYR A 36 -1.44 5.07 -1.13
N GLY A 37 -2.35 4.55 -0.30
CA GLY A 37 -3.59 5.23 0.06
C GLY A 37 -3.38 6.59 0.72
N GLU A 38 -2.45 6.67 1.68
CA GLU A 38 -2.08 7.92 2.36
C GLU A 38 -1.63 8.99 1.37
N ILE A 39 -0.74 8.63 0.43
CA ILE A 39 -0.26 9.54 -0.63
C ILE A 39 -1.43 10.03 -1.47
N ALA A 40 -2.30 9.12 -1.93
CA ALA A 40 -3.45 9.45 -2.74
C ALA A 40 -4.45 10.38 -2.01
N VAL A 41 -4.73 10.13 -0.72
CA VAL A 41 -5.59 10.99 0.10
C VAL A 41 -4.98 12.39 0.26
N ASN A 42 -3.69 12.49 0.55
CA ASN A 42 -3.01 13.77 0.74
C ASN A 42 -2.95 14.61 -0.55
N CYS A 43 -2.81 13.97 -1.72
CA CYS A 43 -2.89 14.64 -3.02
C CYS A 43 -4.28 15.21 -3.33
N LEU A 44 -5.34 14.69 -2.70
CA LEU A 44 -6.74 15.05 -2.95
C LEU A 44 -7.32 15.96 -1.86
N VAL A 45 -6.49 16.58 -1.03
CA VAL A 45 -6.93 17.59 -0.07
C VAL A 45 -7.50 18.81 -0.81
N ASP A 46 -8.64 19.31 -0.36
CA ASP A 46 -9.37 20.40 -1.03
C ASP A 46 -8.53 21.68 -1.05
N ASN A 47 -7.87 21.99 0.07
CA ASN A 47 -6.92 23.08 0.16
C ASN A 47 -5.62 22.73 -0.58
N GLY A 48 -5.39 23.38 -1.72
CA GLY A 48 -4.22 23.14 -2.55
C GLY A 48 -2.87 23.40 -1.86
N SER A 49 -2.81 24.28 -0.86
CA SER A 49 -1.57 24.54 -0.12
C SER A 49 -1.20 23.43 0.88
N GLU A 50 -2.14 22.56 1.23
CA GLU A 50 -1.90 21.41 2.12
C GLU A 50 -1.50 20.14 1.35
N ARG A 51 -1.59 20.17 0.02
CA ARG A 51 -1.17 19.04 -0.81
C ARG A 51 0.36 18.88 -0.75
N PRO A 52 0.86 17.64 -0.78
CA PRO A 52 2.30 17.38 -0.79
C PRO A 52 2.95 17.96 -2.04
N SER A 53 4.24 18.32 -1.94
CA SER A 53 5.02 18.62 -3.13
C SER A 53 5.23 17.35 -3.96
N MET A 54 5.54 17.50 -5.25
CA MET A 54 5.87 16.34 -6.08
C MET A 54 7.10 15.58 -5.57
N ASN A 55 8.03 16.24 -4.88
CA ASN A 55 9.16 15.55 -4.24
C ASN A 55 8.69 14.65 -3.09
N ASP A 56 7.77 15.13 -2.25
CA ASP A 56 7.20 14.34 -1.15
C ASP A 56 6.39 13.14 -1.69
N VAL A 57 5.69 13.34 -2.82
CA VAL A 57 4.97 12.26 -3.51
C VAL A 57 5.94 11.19 -4.01
N VAL A 58 7.01 11.58 -4.71
CA VAL A 58 8.03 10.63 -5.20
C VAL A 58 8.66 9.88 -4.04
N TRP A 59 9.05 10.58 -2.97
CA TRP A 59 9.62 9.94 -1.79
C TRP A 59 8.66 8.93 -1.15
N GLY A 60 7.37 9.28 -1.03
CA GLY A 60 6.35 8.36 -0.54
C GLY A 60 6.18 7.11 -1.42
N LEU A 61 6.29 7.26 -2.74
CA LEU A 61 6.21 6.14 -3.68
C LEU A 61 7.44 5.24 -3.61
N GLU A 62 8.64 5.81 -3.50
CA GLU A 62 9.88 5.06 -3.27
C GLU A 62 9.82 4.26 -1.96
N PHE A 63 9.31 4.88 -0.89
CA PHE A 63 9.11 4.19 0.39
C PHE A 63 8.05 3.09 0.28
N SER A 64 6.95 3.31 -0.46
CA SER A 64 5.94 2.27 -0.70
C SER A 64 6.53 1.07 -1.46
N LEU A 65 7.41 1.33 -2.43
CA LEU A 65 8.13 0.28 -3.15
C LEU A 65 9.03 -0.53 -2.22
N GLN A 66 9.77 0.13 -1.32
CA GLN A 66 10.61 -0.55 -0.33
C GLN A 66 9.78 -1.46 0.58
N LEU A 67 8.61 -1.00 1.06
CA LEU A 67 7.70 -1.82 1.87
C LEU A 67 7.24 -3.09 1.13
N GLN A 68 6.95 -2.98 -0.17
CA GLN A 68 6.59 -4.14 -0.99
C GLN A 68 7.76 -5.13 -1.13
N GLN A 69 8.95 -4.62 -1.48
CA GLN A 69 10.15 -5.44 -1.67
C GLN A 69 10.52 -6.19 -0.38
N SER A 70 10.50 -5.51 0.76
CA SER A 70 10.77 -6.14 2.06
C SER A 70 9.75 -7.24 2.39
N ALA A 71 8.47 -7.07 2.05
CA ALA A 71 7.46 -8.12 2.28
C ALA A 71 7.68 -9.36 1.39
N GLU A 72 8.13 -9.15 0.14
CA GLU A 72 8.45 -10.23 -0.80
C GLU A 72 9.73 -10.98 -0.41
N GLU A 73 10.75 -10.29 0.08
CA GLU A 73 11.97 -10.88 0.63
C GLU A 73 11.67 -11.76 1.86
N ASN A 74 10.86 -11.26 2.80
CA ASN A 74 10.44 -12.03 3.98
C ASN A 74 9.62 -13.28 3.60
N THR A 75 8.79 -13.21 2.56
CA THR A 75 8.06 -14.37 2.04
C THR A 75 9.01 -15.42 1.48
N SER A 76 10.07 -14.98 0.79
CA SER A 76 11.07 -15.87 0.20
C SER A 76 11.86 -16.64 1.28
N LEU A 77 12.26 -15.96 2.35
CA LEU A 77 12.93 -16.56 3.52
C LEU A 77 12.04 -17.59 4.24
N ASN A 78 10.74 -17.30 4.38
CA ASN A 78 9.80 -18.24 4.99
C ASN A 78 9.61 -19.50 4.13
N GLY A 79 9.69 -19.37 2.80
CA GLY A 79 9.65 -20.50 1.88
C GLY A 79 10.83 -21.46 2.05
N GLU A 80 12.04 -20.92 2.21
CA GLU A 80 13.25 -21.73 2.48
C GLU A 80 13.18 -22.45 3.82
N LEU A 81 12.74 -21.77 4.89
CA LEU A 81 12.63 -22.38 6.23
C LEU A 81 11.62 -23.54 6.29
N THR A 82 10.56 -23.51 5.46
CA THR A 82 9.60 -24.62 5.37
C THR A 82 10.14 -25.85 4.64
N SER A 83 11.21 -25.70 3.85
CA SER A 83 11.84 -26.80 3.11
C SER A 83 12.84 -27.61 3.94
N GLU A 84 13.37 -27.04 5.03
CA GLU A 84 14.32 -27.68 5.96
C GLU A 84 13.63 -28.49 7.08
N ILE A 85 12.33 -28.28 7.31
CA ILE A 85 11.51 -29.10 8.23
C ILE A 85 10.82 -30.23 7.44
N LYS A 86 11.61 -31.08 6.80
CA LYS A 86 11.21 -32.46 6.50
C LYS A 86 11.89 -33.36 7.52
N VAL A 87 11.26 -33.42 8.69
CA VAL A 87 11.56 -34.45 9.70
C VAL A 87 10.84 -35.71 9.22
N ASP A 88 11.63 -36.71 8.81
CA ASP A 88 11.31 -38.12 8.53
C ASP A 88 9.99 -38.46 7.79
#